data_AF-A0A0R2LCH4-F1
#
_entry.id   AF-A0A0R2LCH4-F1
#
_cell.length_a   1.000
_cell.length_b   1.000
_cell.length_c   1.000
_cell.angle_alpha   90.00
_cell.angle_beta   90.00
_cell.angle_gamma   90.00
#
_symmetry.space_group_name_H-M   'P 1'
#
loop_
_entity.id
_entity.type
_entity.pdbx_description
1 polymer ?
#
loop_
_entity_poly.entity_id
_entity_poly.type
_entity_poly.pdbx_seq_one_letter_code
_entity_poly.pdbx_strand_id
1 'polypeptide(L)'
;MIDGQKIKDTRKKLGISQQDLAKGITTQGTISLLERNSTSPRGDILAKIIARLGLKLEDVVVDNEVLAAQRFLDQADKYSMNNEYDKALETLGKIDKLSDNEQEAHYLFLKTNAKMWQTRDFEDALFGFNRILQMRNKQVDIFTVLATCELGVVYLERKENDKASFYFEQVPALLENINLDDYVFWTLFIWKNLTLYYYRMMDFDKCAEILEQAEEFSNRHFTPVFIDSLYYTNALVLHDKHGEWTKDAIKYLLKSWAFSTFTDNKENIKKTSEILVEIGYLPE
;
A
#
# COMPACT_ATOMS: atom_id res chain seq x y z
N MET A 1 -3.11 -17.99 -19.60
CA MET A 1 -3.28 -18.63 -20.95
C MET A 1 -3.83 -17.59 -21.93
N ILE A 2 -3.76 -17.77 -23.26
CA ILE A 2 -4.38 -16.81 -24.22
C ILE A 2 -5.79 -17.28 -24.62
N ASP A 3 -6.74 -16.35 -24.67
CA ASP A 3 -8.11 -16.52 -25.12
C ASP A 3 -8.22 -16.51 -26.63
N GLY A 4 -7.97 -17.67 -27.23
CA GLY A 4 -8.21 -17.88 -28.65
C GLY A 4 -9.66 -17.63 -29.06
N GLN A 5 -10.63 -17.82 -28.16
CA GLN A 5 -12.04 -17.63 -28.47
C GLN A 5 -12.39 -16.13 -28.53
N LYS A 6 -11.87 -15.31 -27.61
CA LYS A 6 -11.96 -13.85 -27.68
C LYS A 6 -11.34 -13.29 -28.95
N ILE A 7 -10.17 -13.80 -29.34
CA ILE A 7 -9.48 -13.40 -30.57
C ILE A 7 -10.36 -13.71 -31.79
N LYS A 8 -10.92 -14.92 -31.84
CA LYS A 8 -11.83 -15.37 -32.90
C LYS A 8 -13.09 -14.51 -32.99
N ASP A 9 -13.73 -14.21 -31.86
CA ASP A 9 -14.96 -13.43 -31.82
C ASP A 9 -14.72 -11.98 -32.22
N THR A 10 -13.61 -11.38 -31.77
CA THR A 10 -13.22 -10.03 -32.18
C THR A 10 -12.91 -9.95 -33.67
N ARG A 11 -12.16 -10.94 -34.20
CA ARG A 11 -11.91 -11.05 -35.64
C ARG A 11 -13.21 -11.12 -36.44
N LYS A 12 -14.17 -11.94 -35.99
CA LYS A 12 -15.49 -12.07 -36.63
C LYS A 12 -16.29 -10.76 -36.57
N LYS A 13 -16.25 -10.05 -35.44
CA LYS A 13 -16.90 -8.72 -35.30
C LYS A 13 -16.32 -7.69 -36.26
N LEU A 14 -15.01 -7.76 -36.55
CA LEU A 14 -14.35 -6.91 -37.54
C LEU A 14 -14.58 -7.37 -38.99
N GLY A 15 -15.22 -8.52 -39.22
CA GLY A 15 -15.53 -9.02 -40.56
C GLY A 15 -14.33 -9.51 -41.38
N ILE A 16 -13.16 -9.72 -40.74
CA ILE A 16 -11.94 -10.12 -41.45
C ILE A 16 -11.71 -11.65 -41.40
N SER A 17 -11.09 -12.21 -42.44
CA SER A 17 -10.74 -13.64 -42.48
C SER A 17 -9.51 -13.95 -41.62
N GLN A 18 -9.26 -15.24 -41.34
CA GLN A 18 -8.01 -15.65 -40.67
C GLN A 18 -6.77 -15.36 -41.52
N GLN A 19 -6.89 -15.39 -42.86
CA GLN A 19 -5.81 -14.98 -43.76
C GLN A 19 -5.51 -13.48 -43.66
N ASP A 20 -6.55 -12.65 -43.57
CA ASP A 20 -6.40 -11.20 -43.42
C ASP A 20 -5.73 -10.84 -42.10
N LEU A 21 -6.14 -11.50 -41.01
CA LEU A 21 -5.50 -11.33 -39.70
C LEU A 21 -4.03 -11.77 -39.74
N ALA A 22 -3.71 -12.86 -40.44
CA ALA A 22 -2.36 -13.39 -40.56
C ALA A 22 -1.42 -12.55 -41.45
N LYS A 23 -1.96 -11.79 -42.41
CA LYS A 23 -1.19 -11.13 -43.48
C LYS A 23 -0.03 -10.27 -42.97
N GLY A 24 1.20 -10.63 -43.34
CA GLY A 24 2.41 -9.90 -42.93
C GLY A 24 2.78 -10.06 -41.44
N ILE A 25 2.15 -10.98 -40.72
CA ILE A 25 2.46 -11.30 -39.31
C ILE A 25 2.84 -12.78 -39.16
N THR A 26 1.97 -13.68 -39.63
CA THR A 26 2.13 -15.14 -39.46
C THR A 26 1.34 -15.90 -40.55
N THR A 27 1.11 -17.20 -40.38
CA THR A 27 0.30 -18.02 -41.29
C THR A 27 -1.15 -18.15 -40.82
N GLN A 28 -2.08 -18.40 -41.75
CA GLN A 28 -3.48 -18.70 -41.40
C GLN A 28 -3.59 -19.94 -40.51
N GLY A 29 -2.71 -20.94 -40.69
CA GLY A 29 -2.61 -22.10 -39.82
C GLY A 29 -2.29 -21.73 -38.37
N THR A 30 -1.35 -20.79 -38.16
CA THR A 30 -1.02 -20.27 -36.82
C THR A 30 -2.20 -19.57 -36.17
N ILE A 31 -2.94 -18.73 -36.92
CA ILE A 31 -4.15 -18.08 -36.40
C ILE A 31 -5.22 -19.13 -36.04
N SER A 32 -5.41 -20.15 -36.87
CA SER A 32 -6.35 -21.24 -36.60
C SER A 32 -5.98 -22.06 -35.35
N LEU A 33 -4.68 -22.28 -35.09
CA LEU A 33 -4.20 -22.95 -33.88
C LEU A 33 -4.38 -22.05 -32.65
N LEU A 34 -4.08 -20.76 -32.78
CA LEU A 34 -4.29 -19.75 -31.73
C LEU A 34 -5.77 -19.66 -31.34
N GLU A 35 -6.68 -19.53 -32.31
CA GLU A 35 -8.14 -19.43 -32.09
C GLU A 35 -8.76 -20.71 -31.49
N ARG A 36 -8.04 -21.84 -31.54
CA ARG A 36 -8.45 -23.12 -30.95
C ARG A 36 -7.71 -23.42 -29.64
N ASN A 37 -7.01 -22.45 -29.07
CA ASN A 37 -6.18 -22.61 -27.86
C ASN A 37 -5.15 -23.75 -27.97
N SER A 38 -4.74 -24.11 -29.19
CA SER A 38 -3.87 -25.27 -29.44
C SER A 38 -2.38 -24.90 -29.38
N THR A 39 -2.03 -23.62 -29.52
CA THR A 39 -0.66 -23.11 -29.42
C THR A 39 -0.69 -21.61 -29.16
N SER A 40 0.20 -21.11 -28.28
CA SER A 40 0.45 -19.67 -28.16
C SER A 40 1.67 -19.27 -28.99
N PRO A 41 1.57 -18.30 -29.91
CA PRO A 41 2.71 -17.81 -30.66
C PRO A 41 3.68 -17.03 -29.74
N ARG A 42 4.89 -16.75 -30.26
CA ARG A 42 5.88 -15.91 -29.58
C ARG A 42 5.32 -14.52 -29.30
N GLY A 43 5.79 -13.86 -28.24
CA GLY A 43 5.23 -12.60 -27.74
C GLY A 43 5.17 -11.47 -28.77
N ASP A 44 6.15 -11.39 -29.67
CA ASP A 44 6.20 -10.42 -30.76
C ASP A 44 5.11 -10.65 -31.83
N ILE A 45 4.83 -11.91 -32.15
CA ILE A 45 3.75 -12.31 -33.07
C ILE A 45 2.39 -12.06 -32.41
N LEU A 46 2.23 -12.45 -31.14
CA LEU A 46 1.00 -12.23 -30.39
C LEU A 46 0.65 -10.74 -30.30
N ALA A 47 1.62 -9.89 -29.94
CA ALA A 47 1.44 -8.44 -29.85
C ALA A 47 0.95 -7.84 -31.18
N LYS A 48 1.52 -8.28 -32.31
CA LYS A 48 1.09 -7.83 -33.65
C LYS A 48 -0.34 -8.28 -33.99
N ILE A 49 -0.72 -9.50 -33.61
CA ILE A 49 -2.07 -10.04 -33.84
C ILE A 49 -3.12 -9.23 -33.05
N ILE A 50 -2.90 -9.04 -31.75
CA ILE A 50 -3.86 -8.33 -30.88
C ILE A 50 -3.95 -6.85 -31.22
N ALA A 51 -2.83 -6.21 -31.57
CA ALA A 51 -2.81 -4.82 -32.03
C ALA A 51 -3.66 -4.63 -33.31
N ARG A 52 -3.62 -5.58 -34.26
CA ARG A 52 -4.46 -5.54 -35.46
C ARG A 52 -5.95 -5.68 -35.16
N LEU A 53 -6.30 -6.36 -34.07
CA LEU A 53 -7.67 -6.50 -33.60
C LEU A 53 -8.13 -5.32 -32.71
N GLY A 54 -7.24 -4.34 -32.43
CA GLY A 54 -7.52 -3.25 -31.51
C GLY A 54 -7.62 -3.70 -30.05
N LEU A 55 -7.02 -4.84 -29.70
CA LEU A 55 -7.02 -5.41 -28.37
C LEU A 55 -5.68 -5.15 -27.68
N LYS A 56 -5.71 -5.03 -26.35
CA LYS A 56 -4.53 -5.07 -25.50
C LYS A 56 -4.29 -6.49 -25.00
N LEU A 57 -3.09 -6.74 -24.47
CA LEU A 57 -2.73 -8.07 -23.96
C LEU A 57 -3.67 -8.51 -22.83
N GLU A 58 -4.07 -7.58 -21.96
CA GLU A 58 -5.05 -7.79 -20.89
C GLU A 58 -6.43 -8.27 -21.38
N ASP A 59 -6.83 -7.95 -22.61
CA ASP A 59 -8.13 -8.34 -23.17
C ASP A 59 -8.21 -9.80 -23.61
N VAL A 60 -7.06 -10.45 -23.82
CA VAL A 60 -6.95 -11.76 -24.46
C VAL A 60 -6.28 -12.82 -23.59
N VAL A 61 -6.09 -12.59 -22.30
CA VAL A 61 -5.50 -13.59 -21.40
C VAL A 61 -6.62 -14.29 -20.61
N VAL A 62 -6.90 -15.57 -20.89
CA VAL A 62 -7.75 -16.44 -20.04
C VAL A 62 -6.88 -17.07 -18.97
N ASP A 63 -7.40 -17.21 -17.76
CA ASP A 63 -6.67 -17.63 -16.57
C ASP A 63 -5.50 -16.72 -16.29
N ASN A 64 -5.86 -15.67 -15.58
CA ASN A 64 -4.90 -14.81 -14.97
C ASN A 64 -5.11 -14.92 -13.46
N GLU A 65 -4.88 -16.12 -12.91
CA GLU A 65 -4.78 -16.31 -11.45
C GLU A 65 -3.85 -15.24 -10.84
N VAL A 66 -2.80 -14.87 -11.58
CA VAL A 66 -1.88 -13.76 -11.25
C VAL A 66 -2.57 -12.40 -11.18
N LEU A 67 -3.31 -11.98 -12.23
CA LEU A 67 -4.08 -10.73 -12.16
C LEU A 67 -5.29 -10.83 -11.22
N ALA A 68 -5.84 -12.02 -10.97
CA ALA A 68 -6.96 -12.20 -10.06
C ALA A 68 -6.50 -12.01 -8.62
N ALA A 69 -5.40 -12.66 -8.23
CA ALA A 69 -4.74 -12.46 -6.95
C ALA A 69 -4.34 -10.99 -6.78
N GLN A 70 -3.70 -10.38 -7.79
CA GLN A 70 -3.31 -8.97 -7.71
C GLN A 70 -4.52 -8.05 -7.52
N ARG A 71 -5.62 -8.27 -8.26
CA ARG A 71 -6.86 -7.48 -8.09
C ARG A 71 -7.44 -7.60 -6.68
N PHE A 72 -7.41 -8.78 -6.10
CA PHE A 72 -7.86 -8.97 -4.72
C PHE A 72 -6.89 -8.33 -3.71
N LEU A 73 -5.58 -8.36 -3.96
CA LEU A 73 -4.58 -7.66 -3.16
C LEU A 73 -4.79 -6.15 -3.22
N ASP A 74 -4.94 -5.56 -4.41
CA ASP A 74 -5.20 -4.12 -4.60
C ASP A 74 -6.53 -3.69 -3.95
N GLN A 75 -7.54 -4.58 -3.95
CA GLN A 75 -8.80 -4.33 -3.27
C GLN A 75 -8.66 -4.43 -1.75
N ALA A 76 -7.93 -5.43 -1.25
CA ALA A 76 -7.65 -5.60 0.17
C ALA A 76 -6.79 -4.46 0.72
N ASP A 77 -5.86 -3.93 -0.07
CA ASP A 77 -5.13 -2.69 0.21
C ASP A 77 -6.12 -1.57 0.48
N LYS A 78 -7.00 -1.24 -0.46
CA LYS A 78 -8.00 -0.16 -0.28
C LYS A 78 -8.83 -0.33 1.00
N TYR A 79 -9.23 -1.55 1.32
CA TYR A 79 -9.93 -1.83 2.58
C TYR A 79 -9.04 -1.60 3.80
N SER A 80 -7.80 -2.11 3.78
CA SER A 80 -6.85 -1.90 4.88
C SER A 80 -6.49 -0.42 5.06
N MET A 81 -6.34 0.34 3.98
CA MET A 81 -6.06 1.78 4.00
C MET A 81 -7.20 2.59 4.65
N ASN A 82 -8.43 2.08 4.57
CA ASN A 82 -9.62 2.67 5.20
C ASN A 82 -9.94 2.04 6.56
N ASN A 83 -9.03 1.25 7.14
CA ASN A 83 -9.22 0.50 8.39
C ASN A 83 -10.41 -0.49 8.35
N GLU A 84 -10.86 -0.90 7.16
CA GLU A 84 -11.94 -1.87 6.95
C GLU A 84 -11.38 -3.30 6.97
N TYR A 85 -10.76 -3.69 8.09
CA TYR A 85 -10.00 -4.94 8.21
C TYR A 85 -10.82 -6.21 7.95
N ASP A 86 -12.10 -6.24 8.33
CA ASP A 86 -13.00 -7.36 8.04
C ASP A 86 -13.16 -7.58 6.53
N LYS A 87 -13.36 -6.50 5.77
CA LYS A 87 -13.50 -6.55 4.31
C LYS A 87 -12.18 -6.91 3.63
N ALA A 88 -11.05 -6.43 4.18
CA ALA A 88 -9.73 -6.80 3.71
C ALA A 88 -9.53 -8.32 3.85
N LEU A 89 -9.80 -8.88 5.03
CA LEU A 89 -9.67 -10.31 5.30
C LEU A 89 -10.63 -11.18 4.46
N GLU A 90 -11.89 -10.75 4.28
CA GLU A 90 -12.83 -11.44 3.38
C GLU A 90 -12.32 -11.44 1.93
N THR A 91 -11.77 -10.32 1.47
CA THR A 91 -11.23 -10.19 0.11
C THR A 91 -10.00 -11.07 -0.09
N LEU A 92 -9.09 -11.09 0.89
CA LEU A 92 -7.91 -11.98 0.88
C LEU A 92 -8.33 -13.46 0.89
N GLY A 93 -9.45 -13.80 1.52
CA GLY A 93 -10.00 -15.16 1.51
C GLY A 93 -10.45 -15.67 0.14
N LYS A 94 -10.57 -14.79 -0.87
CA LYS A 94 -10.94 -15.13 -2.25
C LYS A 94 -9.73 -15.48 -3.13
N ILE A 95 -8.51 -15.35 -2.59
CA ILE A 95 -7.29 -15.67 -3.31
C ILE A 95 -7.02 -17.18 -3.17
N ASP A 96 -7.22 -17.91 -4.28
CA ASP A 96 -6.96 -19.35 -4.33
C ASP A 96 -5.46 -19.68 -4.42
N LYS A 97 -4.71 -18.85 -5.16
CA LYS A 97 -3.29 -19.09 -5.44
C LYS A 97 -2.52 -17.78 -5.62
N LEU A 98 -1.30 -17.77 -5.10
CA LEU A 98 -0.33 -16.69 -5.22
C LEU A 98 0.73 -17.10 -6.23
N SER A 99 1.23 -16.13 -7.00
CA SER A 99 1.97 -16.42 -8.24
C SER A 99 3.47 -16.34 -8.06
N ASP A 100 3.92 -15.51 -7.12
CA ASP A 100 5.32 -15.24 -6.83
C ASP A 100 5.49 -14.81 -5.36
N ASN A 101 6.76 -14.65 -4.95
CA ASN A 101 7.13 -14.27 -3.59
C ASN A 101 6.69 -12.84 -3.23
N GLU A 102 6.47 -11.96 -4.21
CA GLU A 102 6.02 -10.59 -3.97
C GLU A 102 4.55 -10.59 -3.57
N GLN A 103 3.70 -11.27 -4.33
CA GLN A 103 2.30 -11.49 -3.97
C GLN A 103 2.15 -12.26 -2.65
N GLU A 104 3.04 -13.23 -2.38
CA GLU A 104 3.04 -13.91 -1.07
C GLU A 104 3.37 -12.95 0.08
N ALA A 105 4.36 -12.08 -0.09
CA ALA A 105 4.71 -11.07 0.91
C ALA A 105 3.57 -10.07 1.12
N HIS A 106 2.95 -9.61 0.04
CA HIS A 106 1.83 -8.67 0.08
C HIS A 106 0.62 -9.28 0.80
N TYR A 107 0.25 -10.49 0.43
CA TYR A 107 -0.82 -11.24 1.08
C TYR A 107 -0.55 -11.43 2.57
N LEU A 108 0.65 -11.91 2.93
CA LEU A 108 1.02 -12.14 4.32
C LEU A 108 1.02 -10.84 5.12
N PHE A 109 1.53 -9.74 4.56
CA PHE A 109 1.55 -8.45 5.21
C PHE A 109 0.12 -7.97 5.51
N LEU A 110 -0.75 -7.90 4.49
CA LEU A 110 -2.12 -7.43 4.66
C LEU A 110 -2.91 -8.30 5.63
N LYS A 111 -2.78 -9.62 5.51
CA LYS A 111 -3.46 -10.56 6.41
C LYS A 111 -2.99 -10.40 7.85
N THR A 112 -1.68 -10.30 8.07
CA THR A 112 -1.10 -10.17 9.41
C THR A 112 -1.50 -8.86 10.04
N ASN A 113 -1.36 -7.75 9.31
CA ASN A 113 -1.71 -6.42 9.78
C ASN A 113 -3.22 -6.31 10.09
N ALA A 114 -4.09 -6.75 9.18
CA ALA A 114 -5.53 -6.70 9.38
C ALA A 114 -5.97 -7.55 10.59
N LYS A 115 -5.42 -8.77 10.75
CA LYS A 115 -5.70 -9.59 11.93
C LYS A 115 -5.20 -8.96 13.22
N MET A 116 -3.98 -8.42 13.23
CA MET A 116 -3.40 -7.77 14.40
C MET A 116 -4.32 -6.67 14.92
N TRP A 117 -4.81 -5.78 14.05
CA TRP A 117 -5.68 -4.69 14.45
C TRP A 117 -7.12 -5.15 14.78
N GLN A 118 -7.62 -6.20 14.13
CA GLN A 118 -8.93 -6.79 14.42
C GLN A 118 -8.97 -7.48 15.78
N THR A 119 -7.97 -8.30 16.11
CA THR A 119 -8.00 -9.19 17.29
C THR A 119 -7.15 -8.69 18.45
N ARG A 120 -6.22 -7.76 18.19
CA ARG A 120 -5.16 -7.34 19.12
C ARG A 120 -4.26 -8.51 19.56
N ASP A 121 -4.21 -9.59 18.77
CA ASP A 121 -3.31 -10.72 19.00
C ASP A 121 -1.92 -10.40 18.46
N PHE A 122 -1.07 -9.93 19.35
CA PHE A 122 0.29 -9.53 19.02
C PHE A 122 1.26 -10.68 18.85
N GLU A 123 1.00 -11.86 19.43
CA GLU A 123 1.88 -13.01 19.28
C GLU A 123 1.77 -13.58 17.85
N ASP A 124 0.54 -13.72 17.35
CA ASP A 124 0.30 -14.09 15.96
C ASP A 124 0.88 -13.05 14.97
N ALA A 125 0.80 -11.77 15.31
CA ALA A 125 1.39 -10.69 14.52
C ALA A 125 2.92 -10.79 14.44
N LEU A 126 3.59 -11.04 15.58
CA LEU A 126 5.04 -11.27 15.61
C LEU A 126 5.43 -12.43 14.68
N PHE A 127 4.71 -13.55 14.75
CA PHE A 127 4.97 -14.69 13.88
C PHE A 127 4.79 -14.33 12.39
N GLY A 128 3.69 -13.66 12.04
CA GLY A 128 3.38 -13.26 10.67
C GLY A 128 4.44 -12.34 10.06
N PHE A 129 4.84 -11.27 10.77
CA PHE A 129 5.85 -10.34 10.28
C PHE A 129 7.25 -10.97 10.21
N ASN A 130 7.63 -11.81 11.18
CA ASN A 130 8.90 -12.54 11.10
C ASN A 130 8.94 -13.53 9.93
N ARG A 131 7.80 -14.16 9.59
CA ARG A 131 7.71 -15.03 8.40
C ARG A 131 7.99 -14.24 7.12
N ILE A 132 7.50 -13.01 7.00
CA ILE A 132 7.80 -12.13 5.86
C ILE A 132 9.31 -11.88 5.80
N LEU A 133 9.93 -11.47 6.90
CA LEU A 133 11.38 -11.21 6.95
C LEU A 133 12.21 -12.45 6.57
N GLN A 134 11.82 -13.64 7.04
CA GLN A 134 12.50 -14.89 6.68
C GLN A 134 12.37 -15.22 5.18
N MET A 135 11.19 -14.99 4.61
CA MET A 135 10.93 -15.24 3.18
C MET A 135 11.73 -14.30 2.28
N ARG A 136 12.00 -13.08 2.74
CA ARG A 136 12.72 -12.03 1.98
C ARG A 136 14.23 -12.05 2.19
N ASN A 137 14.79 -13.11 2.77
CA ASN A 137 16.21 -13.22 3.10
C ASN A 137 17.13 -12.75 1.95
N LYS A 138 17.85 -11.64 2.19
CA LYS A 138 18.79 -10.91 1.29
C LYS A 138 18.21 -9.90 0.30
N GLN A 139 16.89 -9.80 0.15
CA GLN A 139 16.27 -8.77 -0.69
C GLN A 139 15.52 -7.77 0.19
N VAL A 140 16.06 -6.56 0.32
CA VAL A 140 15.33 -5.45 0.93
C VAL A 140 14.32 -4.93 -0.08
N ASP A 141 13.06 -4.93 0.29
CA ASP A 141 11.94 -4.41 -0.49
C ASP A 141 10.90 -3.77 0.44
N ILE A 142 9.81 -3.22 -0.11
CA ILE A 142 8.81 -2.52 0.70
C ILE A 142 8.20 -3.40 1.80
N PHE A 143 7.96 -4.69 1.54
CA PHE A 143 7.40 -5.60 2.56
C PHE A 143 8.39 -5.92 3.68
N THR A 144 9.69 -5.90 3.39
CA THR A 144 10.74 -5.99 4.41
C THR A 144 10.74 -4.77 5.32
N VAL A 145 10.57 -3.57 4.77
CA VAL A 145 10.47 -2.33 5.56
C VAL A 145 9.19 -2.32 6.39
N LEU A 146 8.05 -2.64 5.77
CA LEU A 146 6.75 -2.68 6.42
C LEU A 146 6.71 -3.70 7.56
N ALA A 147 7.20 -4.92 7.35
CA ALA A 147 7.25 -5.94 8.39
C ALA A 147 8.17 -5.51 9.56
N THR A 148 9.32 -4.89 9.26
CA THR A 148 10.21 -4.34 10.30
C THR A 148 9.52 -3.22 11.09
N CYS A 149 8.85 -2.29 10.40
CA CYS A 149 8.12 -1.20 11.03
C CYS A 149 6.99 -1.72 11.94
N GLU A 150 6.17 -2.65 11.44
CA GLU A 150 5.05 -3.21 12.21
C GLU A 150 5.52 -4.11 13.37
N LEU A 151 6.68 -4.78 13.28
CA LEU A 151 7.29 -5.42 14.46
C LEU A 151 7.60 -4.38 15.55
N GLY A 152 8.12 -3.21 15.16
CA GLY A 152 8.29 -2.07 16.07
C GLY A 152 6.95 -1.66 16.72
N VAL A 153 5.90 -1.53 15.92
CA VAL A 153 4.54 -1.21 16.40
C VAL A 153 4.04 -2.25 17.40
N VAL A 154 4.20 -3.55 17.10
CA VAL A 154 3.79 -4.65 17.99
C VAL A 154 4.46 -4.52 19.36
N TYR A 155 5.78 -4.34 19.39
CA TYR A 155 6.50 -4.20 20.67
C TYR A 155 6.15 -2.90 21.40
N LEU A 156 5.92 -1.82 20.67
CA LEU A 156 5.50 -0.55 21.23
C LEU A 156 4.10 -0.65 21.88
N GLU A 157 3.15 -1.33 21.24
CA GLU A 157 1.82 -1.60 21.79
C GLU A 157 1.86 -2.51 23.02
N ARG A 158 2.85 -3.41 23.09
CA ARG A 158 3.15 -4.23 24.26
C ARG A 158 3.92 -3.49 25.36
N LYS A 159 4.26 -2.21 25.16
CA LYS A 159 5.08 -1.38 26.06
C LYS A 159 6.50 -1.92 26.26
N GLU A 160 7.01 -2.71 25.32
CA GLU A 160 8.36 -3.28 25.32
C GLU A 160 9.29 -2.37 24.51
N ASN A 161 9.53 -1.16 25.02
CA ASN A 161 10.18 -0.08 24.29
C ASN A 161 11.59 -0.43 23.76
N ASP A 162 12.39 -1.17 24.52
CA ASP A 162 13.74 -1.59 24.08
C ASP A 162 13.67 -2.46 22.81
N LYS A 163 12.68 -3.36 22.76
CA LYS A 163 12.45 -4.20 21.58
C LYS A 163 11.85 -3.40 20.44
N ALA A 164 10.94 -2.48 20.73
CA ALA A 164 10.40 -1.57 19.71
C ALA A 164 11.52 -0.77 19.05
N SER A 165 12.45 -0.22 19.85
CA SER A 165 13.61 0.54 19.38
C SER A 165 14.48 -0.27 18.44
N PHE A 166 14.76 -1.53 18.79
CA PHE A 166 15.54 -2.43 17.93
C PHE A 166 15.00 -2.48 16.51
N TYR A 167 13.68 -2.56 16.32
CA TYR A 167 13.09 -2.60 14.98
C TYR A 167 12.95 -1.21 14.34
N PHE A 168 12.45 -0.21 15.07
CA PHE A 168 12.24 1.13 14.51
C PHE A 168 13.53 1.81 14.04
N GLU A 169 14.65 1.62 14.76
CA GLU A 169 15.93 2.22 14.39
C GLU A 169 16.53 1.65 13.10
N GLN A 170 16.08 0.48 12.66
CA GLN A 170 16.51 -0.12 11.38
C GLN A 170 15.75 0.47 10.18
N VAL A 171 14.52 0.97 10.39
CA VAL A 171 13.60 1.36 9.32
C VAL A 171 14.19 2.44 8.39
N PRO A 172 14.80 3.54 8.88
CA PRO A 172 15.36 4.57 8.01
C PRO A 172 16.41 4.04 7.03
N ALA A 173 17.34 3.20 7.51
CA ALA A 173 18.37 2.60 6.67
C ALA A 173 17.79 1.61 5.64
N LEU A 174 16.70 0.91 5.97
CA LEU A 174 16.02 0.05 5.01
C LEU A 174 15.32 0.87 3.91
N LEU A 175 14.74 2.03 4.26
CA LEU A 175 14.08 2.94 3.29
C LEU A 175 15.05 3.49 2.24
N GLU A 176 16.34 3.67 2.56
CA GLU A 176 17.36 4.10 1.59
C GLU A 176 17.48 3.16 0.37
N ASN A 177 17.04 1.91 0.52
CA ASN A 177 17.07 0.90 -0.55
C ASN A 177 15.78 0.86 -1.37
N ILE A 178 14.80 1.72 -1.07
CA ILE A 178 13.48 1.72 -1.70
C ILE A 178 13.28 2.99 -2.52
N ASN A 179 12.79 2.83 -3.76
CA ASN A 179 12.25 3.96 -4.50
C ASN A 179 10.88 4.35 -3.92
N LEU A 180 10.86 5.34 -3.03
CA LEU A 180 9.68 5.73 -2.26
C LEU A 180 8.51 6.20 -3.12
N ASP A 181 8.79 6.74 -4.31
CA ASP A 181 7.77 7.24 -5.25
C ASP A 181 6.90 6.12 -5.83
N ASP A 182 7.38 4.86 -5.81
CA ASP A 182 6.61 3.69 -6.24
C ASP A 182 5.58 3.25 -5.16
N TYR A 183 5.75 3.71 -3.91
CA TYR A 183 5.02 3.22 -2.73
C TYR A 183 4.47 4.34 -1.84
N VAL A 184 3.93 5.40 -2.45
CA VAL A 184 3.53 6.65 -1.76
C VAL A 184 2.73 6.42 -0.47
N PHE A 185 1.68 5.58 -0.51
CA PHE A 185 0.87 5.28 0.68
C PHE A 185 1.70 4.61 1.79
N TRP A 186 2.47 3.58 1.44
CA TRP A 186 3.25 2.79 2.40
C TRP A 186 4.40 3.61 3.00
N THR A 187 5.02 4.48 2.22
CA THR A 187 6.02 5.44 2.71
C THR A 187 5.42 6.34 3.79
N LEU A 188 4.27 6.96 3.53
CA LEU A 188 3.59 7.82 4.52
C LEU A 188 3.09 7.03 5.74
N PHE A 189 2.64 5.79 5.54
CA PHE A 189 2.26 4.88 6.64
C PHE A 189 3.45 4.62 7.57
N ILE A 190 4.61 4.27 7.01
CA ILE A 190 5.85 4.01 7.76
C ILE A 190 6.28 5.26 8.54
N TRP A 191 6.31 6.43 7.90
CA TRP A 191 6.68 7.68 8.58
C TRP A 191 5.68 8.10 9.65
N LYS A 192 4.37 7.87 9.45
CA LYS A 192 3.37 8.09 10.49
C LYS A 192 3.61 7.21 11.73
N ASN A 193 4.07 5.97 11.54
CA ASN A 193 4.43 5.11 12.67
C ASN A 193 5.77 5.51 13.32
N LEU A 194 6.78 5.90 12.53
CA LEU A 194 8.07 6.37 13.05
C LEU A 194 7.92 7.67 13.86
N THR A 195 7.13 8.63 13.39
CA THR A 195 6.90 9.89 14.12
C THR A 195 6.18 9.62 15.45
N LEU A 196 5.18 8.75 15.47
CA LEU A 196 4.54 8.33 16.71
C LEU A 196 5.52 7.65 17.67
N TYR A 197 6.40 6.79 17.17
CA TYR A 197 7.44 6.13 17.95
C TYR A 197 8.41 7.16 18.57
N TYR A 198 9.03 8.02 17.76
CA TYR A 198 10.01 9.00 18.24
C TYR A 198 9.38 10.03 19.18
N TYR A 199 8.14 10.45 18.92
CA TYR A 199 7.37 11.27 19.86
C TYR A 199 7.20 10.58 21.22
N ARG A 200 6.78 9.30 21.25
CA ARG A 200 6.63 8.54 22.50
C ARG A 200 7.95 8.34 23.24
N MET A 201 9.07 8.25 22.52
CA MET A 201 10.41 8.15 23.12
C MET A 201 10.98 9.52 23.54
N MET A 202 10.24 10.61 23.31
CA MET A 202 10.69 12.00 23.54
C MET A 202 11.92 12.39 22.70
N ASP A 203 12.20 11.67 21.62
CA ASP A 203 13.22 12.03 20.63
C ASP A 203 12.60 13.01 19.62
N PHE A 204 12.33 14.22 20.11
CA PHE A 204 11.57 15.21 19.35
C PHE A 204 12.34 15.78 18.16
N ASP A 205 13.66 15.63 18.11
CA ASP A 205 14.49 16.08 16.99
C ASP A 205 14.33 15.12 15.80
N LYS A 206 14.48 13.81 16.01
CA LYS A 206 14.20 12.82 14.95
C LYS A 206 12.74 12.83 14.52
N CYS A 207 11.82 13.03 15.47
CA CYS A 207 10.41 13.16 15.13
C CYS A 207 10.17 14.34 14.17
N ALA A 208 10.75 15.51 14.46
CA ALA A 208 10.60 16.70 13.62
C ALA A 208 11.21 16.51 12.22
N GLU A 209 12.37 15.85 12.13
CA GLU A 209 13.02 15.54 10.85
C GLU A 209 12.11 14.68 9.95
N ILE A 210 11.52 13.61 10.50
CA ILE A 210 10.63 12.73 9.73
C ILE A 210 9.31 13.44 9.38
N LEU A 211 8.80 14.31 10.26
CA LEU A 211 7.60 15.11 9.99
C LEU A 211 7.82 16.06 8.80
N GLU A 212 9.00 16.70 8.71
CA GLU A 212 9.36 17.57 7.59
C GLU A 212 9.46 16.76 6.28
N GLN A 213 10.14 15.61 6.30
CA GLN A 213 10.24 14.71 5.15
C GLN A 213 8.85 14.24 4.67
N ALA A 214 7.96 13.87 5.60
CA ALA A 214 6.61 13.41 5.28
C ALA A 214 5.73 14.53 4.72
N GLU A 215 5.83 15.77 5.24
CA GLU A 215 5.10 16.93 4.71
C GLU A 215 5.57 17.28 3.29
N GLU A 216 6.89 17.31 3.03
CA GLU A 216 7.44 17.57 1.69
C GLU A 216 6.97 16.49 0.69
N PHE A 217 7.07 15.22 1.07
CA PHE A 217 6.68 14.11 0.21
C PHE A 217 5.17 14.08 -0.08
N SER A 218 4.33 14.31 0.92
CA SER A 218 2.88 14.43 0.76
C SER A 218 2.51 15.56 -0.20
N ASN A 219 3.17 16.72 -0.07
CA ASN A 219 2.95 17.87 -0.95
C ASN A 219 3.38 17.57 -2.40
N ARG A 220 4.54 16.94 -2.60
CA ARG A 220 5.04 16.56 -3.93
C ARG A 220 4.10 15.61 -4.66
N HIS A 221 3.47 14.69 -3.92
CA HIS A 221 2.53 13.69 -4.45
C HIS A 221 1.06 14.12 -4.42
N PHE A 222 0.77 15.35 -3.98
CA PHE A 222 -0.59 15.89 -3.88
C PHE A 222 -1.57 14.98 -3.11
N THR A 223 -1.10 14.31 -2.07
CA THR A 223 -1.90 13.33 -1.32
C THR A 223 -2.09 13.75 0.14
N PRO A 224 -3.32 13.79 0.66
CA PRO A 224 -3.59 14.11 2.07
C PRO A 224 -3.48 12.90 3.01
N VAL A 225 -3.01 11.75 2.52
CA VAL A 225 -2.91 10.51 3.29
C VAL A 225 -2.08 10.73 4.56
N PHE A 226 -2.68 10.43 5.73
CA PHE A 226 -2.12 10.62 7.08
C PHE A 226 -1.69 12.05 7.46
N ILE A 227 -1.90 13.05 6.60
CA ILE A 227 -1.37 14.40 6.85
C ILE A 227 -2.02 15.04 8.09
N ASP A 228 -3.28 14.68 8.36
CA ASP A 228 -3.99 15.07 9.58
C ASP A 228 -3.26 14.57 10.84
N SER A 229 -2.83 13.31 10.83
CA SER A 229 -2.12 12.66 11.93
C SER A 229 -0.69 13.17 12.07
N LEU A 230 0.00 13.41 10.96
CA LEU A 230 1.35 13.99 10.95
C LEU A 230 1.32 15.41 11.52
N TYR A 231 0.36 16.24 11.10
CA TYR A 231 0.19 17.58 11.66
C TYR A 231 -0.20 17.57 13.13
N TYR A 232 -1.01 16.59 13.56
CA TYR A 232 -1.31 16.43 14.98
C TYR A 232 -0.03 16.15 15.79
N THR A 233 0.78 15.18 15.36
CA THR A 233 2.05 14.86 16.03
C THR A 233 3.00 16.06 16.01
N ASN A 234 3.07 16.83 14.92
CA ASN A 234 3.91 18.03 14.86
C ASN A 234 3.45 19.10 15.88
N ALA A 235 2.13 19.29 16.00
CA ALA A 235 1.58 20.19 17.01
C ALA A 235 1.98 19.78 18.44
N LEU A 236 1.91 18.47 18.75
CA LEU A 236 2.33 17.94 20.04
C LEU A 236 3.83 18.07 20.29
N VAL A 237 4.67 17.78 19.29
CA VAL A 237 6.12 17.97 19.39
C VAL A 237 6.47 19.42 19.71
N LEU A 238 5.84 20.38 19.01
CA LEU A 238 6.06 21.80 19.27
C LEU A 238 5.58 22.20 20.67
N HIS A 239 4.40 21.73 21.08
CA HIS A 239 3.89 21.97 22.42
C HIS A 239 4.87 21.45 23.50
N ASP A 240 5.30 20.19 23.39
CA ASP A 240 6.11 19.53 24.41
C ASP A 240 7.55 20.06 24.45
N LYS A 241 8.11 20.49 23.31
CA LYS A 241 9.42 21.17 23.27
C LYS A 241 9.39 22.52 23.99
N HIS A 242 8.27 23.25 23.92
CA HIS A 242 8.17 24.61 24.45
C HIS A 242 7.46 24.69 25.82
N GLY A 243 6.75 23.64 26.22
CA GLY A 243 5.94 23.61 27.44
C GLY A 243 4.64 24.42 27.35
N GLU A 244 4.28 24.90 26.15
CA GLU A 244 3.06 25.68 25.91
C GLU A 244 2.61 25.58 24.44
N TRP A 245 1.33 25.90 24.19
CA TRP A 245 0.78 25.98 22.84
C TRP A 245 1.26 27.27 22.14
N THR A 246 2.43 27.20 21.53
CA THR A 246 2.97 28.30 20.71
C THR A 246 2.10 28.54 19.47
N LYS A 247 2.25 29.71 18.83
CA LYS A 247 1.53 30.02 17.57
C LYS A 247 1.75 28.97 16.49
N ASP A 248 2.97 28.40 16.42
CA ASP A 248 3.29 27.36 15.44
C ASP A 248 2.65 26.01 15.81
N ALA A 249 2.65 25.64 17.09
CA ALA A 249 1.94 24.44 17.56
C ALA A 249 0.44 24.52 17.23
N ILE A 250 -0.18 25.67 17.53
CA ILE A 250 -1.60 25.93 17.23
C ILE A 250 -1.87 25.89 15.73
N LYS A 251 -0.98 26.44 14.90
CA LYS A 251 -1.11 26.40 13.44
C LYS A 251 -1.15 24.95 12.92
N TYR A 252 -0.26 24.08 13.42
CA TYR A 252 -0.27 22.67 13.05
C TYR A 252 -1.50 21.93 13.60
N LEU A 253 -1.96 22.29 14.79
CA LEU A 253 -3.20 21.74 15.37
C LEU A 253 -4.43 22.09 14.52
N LEU A 254 -4.55 23.33 14.08
CA LEU A 254 -5.62 23.78 13.17
C LEU A 254 -5.55 23.10 11.81
N LYS A 255 -4.34 22.94 11.23
CA LYS A 255 -4.15 22.17 10.00
C LYS A 255 -4.63 20.73 10.20
N SER A 256 -4.23 20.08 11.29
CA SER A 256 -4.64 18.71 11.62
C SER A 256 -6.16 18.60 11.72
N TRP A 257 -6.81 19.50 12.46
CA TRP A 257 -8.26 19.56 12.58
C TRP A 257 -8.96 19.70 11.21
N ALA A 258 -8.51 20.64 10.38
CA ALA A 258 -9.08 20.88 9.06
C ALA A 258 -8.94 19.65 8.13
N PHE A 259 -7.76 19.04 8.08
CA PHE A 259 -7.54 17.84 7.26
C PHE A 259 -8.28 16.63 7.81
N SER A 260 -8.36 16.45 9.13
CA SER A 260 -9.12 15.35 9.74
C SER A 260 -10.62 15.45 9.43
N THR A 261 -11.16 16.67 9.33
CA THR A 261 -12.54 16.92 8.88
C THR A 261 -12.73 16.57 7.41
N PHE A 262 -11.74 16.88 6.57
CA PHE A 262 -11.75 16.54 5.15
C PHE A 262 -11.65 15.02 4.90
N THR A 263 -10.88 14.30 5.71
CA THR A 263 -10.66 12.86 5.58
C THR A 263 -11.64 12.00 6.40
N ASP A 264 -12.59 12.62 7.11
CA ASP A 264 -13.50 11.97 8.07
C ASP A 264 -12.78 11.12 9.15
N ASN A 265 -11.58 11.56 9.58
CA ASN A 265 -10.86 10.92 10.68
C ASN A 265 -11.44 11.36 12.03
N LYS A 266 -12.50 10.69 12.47
CA LYS A 266 -13.25 10.99 13.69
C LYS A 266 -12.40 11.03 14.96
N GLU A 267 -11.38 10.18 15.04
CA GLU A 267 -10.48 10.16 16.20
C GLU A 267 -9.65 11.44 16.28
N ASN A 268 -9.04 11.86 15.17
CA ASN A 268 -8.27 13.09 15.13
C ASN A 268 -9.15 14.34 15.23
N ILE A 269 -10.35 14.34 14.63
CA ILE A 269 -11.33 15.42 14.81
C ILE A 269 -11.60 15.62 16.30
N LYS A 270 -11.87 14.54 17.03
CA LYS A 270 -12.13 14.60 18.47
C LYS A 270 -10.92 15.17 19.23
N LYS A 271 -9.74 14.57 19.08
CA LYS A 271 -8.52 14.99 19.80
C LYS A 271 -8.16 16.45 19.54
N THR A 272 -8.18 16.86 18.28
CA THR A 272 -7.85 18.23 17.89
C THR A 272 -8.90 19.23 18.37
N SER A 273 -10.20 18.88 18.29
CA SER A 273 -11.28 19.75 18.75
C SER A 273 -11.23 19.96 20.26
N GLU A 274 -11.01 18.90 21.05
CA GLU A 274 -10.89 19.00 22.52
C GLU A 274 -9.81 20.03 22.92
N ILE A 275 -8.62 19.93 22.31
CA ILE A 275 -7.53 20.87 22.59
C ILE A 275 -7.90 22.28 22.09
N LEU A 276 -8.39 22.41 20.85
CA LEU A 276 -8.72 23.72 20.27
C LEU A 276 -9.83 24.46 21.03
N VAL A 277 -10.80 23.74 21.62
CA VAL A 277 -11.80 24.31 22.53
C VAL A 277 -11.13 24.78 23.83
N GLU A 278 -10.28 23.94 24.45
CA GLU A 278 -9.55 24.29 25.67
C GLU A 278 -8.72 25.57 25.51
N ILE A 279 -8.05 25.74 24.37
CA ILE A 279 -7.24 26.93 24.08
C ILE A 279 -8.02 28.09 23.43
N GLY A 280 -9.34 27.98 23.27
CA GLY A 280 -10.22 29.06 22.83
C GLY A 280 -10.26 29.36 21.32
N TYR A 281 -9.91 28.38 20.48
CA TYR A 281 -9.90 28.49 19.01
C TYR A 281 -11.12 27.87 18.32
N LEU A 282 -11.87 27.02 19.02
CA LEU A 282 -13.17 26.48 18.57
C LEU A 282 -14.25 26.74 19.64
N PRO A 283 -15.53 26.87 19.25
CA PRO A 283 -16.63 26.93 20.20
C PRO A 283 -16.85 25.57 20.90
N GLU A 284 -17.36 25.62 22.14
CA GLU A 284 -17.86 24.45 22.87
C GLU A 284 -19.04 23.73 22.17
#